data_AF-A0A834JJW1-F1
#
_entry.id   AF-A0A834JJW1-F1
#
_cell.length_a   1.000
_cell.length_b   1.000
_cell.length_c   1.000
_cell.angle_alpha   90.00
_cell.angle_beta   90.00
_cell.angle_gamma   90.00
#
_symmetry.space_group_name_H-M   'P 1'
#
loop_
_entity.id
_entity.type
_entity.pdbx_description
1 polymer ?
#
loop_
_entity_poly.entity_id
_entity_poly.type
_entity_poly.pdbx_seq_one_letter_code
_entity_poly.pdbx_strand_id
1 'polypeptide(L)'
;MNNFIQDSLNLSIIKRFKHKKKNLKKAKVDDLESDEEDESDLELDESQSKSVIANIKVNSLRVDSIIKNGTGISRKNIETAFYESKIFINGKKVLKMSTEVQVDDEIDIIRGRPNANINQLIVSRITILSITPISEAIRVKIAKDKNLLIEEYPS
;
A
#
# COMPACT_ATOMS: atom_id res chain seq x y z
N MET A 1 56.97 -4.66 -40.73
CA MET A 1 56.53 -3.24 -40.77
C MET A 1 55.51 -3.06 -39.66
N ASN A 2 55.95 -2.53 -38.51
CA ASN A 2 55.07 -2.13 -37.42
C ASN A 2 55.23 -0.62 -37.24
N ASN A 3 54.12 0.12 -37.21
CA ASN A 3 53.94 1.20 -36.23
C ASN A 3 52.45 1.54 -36.09
N PHE A 4 52.01 1.48 -34.84
CA PHE A 4 50.76 2.01 -34.27
C PHE A 4 50.84 3.54 -34.15
N ILE A 5 49.67 4.22 -34.11
CA ILE A 5 49.26 5.43 -33.34
C ILE A 5 47.80 5.72 -33.79
N GLN A 6 46.76 5.35 -33.02
CA GLN A 6 46.08 6.06 -31.91
C GLN A 6 45.40 7.41 -32.23
N ASP A 7 44.08 7.43 -31.92
CA ASP A 7 43.26 8.49 -31.33
C ASP A 7 43.07 9.81 -32.12
N SER A 8 41.90 10.46 -32.20
CA SER A 8 40.76 10.54 -31.28
C SER A 8 39.58 11.16 -32.04
N LEU A 9 38.37 10.61 -31.89
CA LEU A 9 37.13 11.28 -32.32
C LEU A 9 36.78 12.37 -31.31
N ASN A 10 37.11 13.61 -31.65
CA ASN A 10 36.84 14.78 -30.83
C ASN A 10 35.35 15.16 -30.94
N LEU A 11 34.50 14.50 -30.13
CA LEU A 11 33.07 14.81 -30.04
C LEU A 11 32.90 16.08 -29.18
N SER A 12 32.84 17.24 -29.84
CA SER A 12 32.53 18.50 -29.15
C SER A 12 31.07 18.50 -28.67
N ILE A 13 30.87 18.10 -27.40
CA ILE A 13 29.59 18.20 -26.71
C ILE A 13 29.32 19.68 -26.45
N ILE A 14 28.56 20.33 -27.33
CA ILE A 14 28.01 21.66 -27.09
C ILE A 14 26.94 21.55 -25.99
N LYS A 15 27.34 21.74 -24.72
CA LYS A 15 26.39 21.88 -23.61
C LYS A 15 25.70 23.24 -23.70
N ARG A 16 24.48 23.26 -24.22
CA ARG A 16 23.62 24.46 -24.24
C ARG A 16 23.00 24.67 -22.85
N PHE A 17 23.49 25.65 -22.10
CA PHE A 17 22.84 26.11 -20.87
C PHE A 17 21.51 26.79 -21.21
N LYS A 18 20.39 26.14 -20.91
CA LYS A 18 19.06 26.76 -20.96
C LYS A 18 18.81 27.50 -19.65
N HIS A 19 19.01 28.81 -19.64
CA HIS A 19 18.32 29.66 -18.69
C HIS A 19 17.04 30.19 -19.35
N LYS A 20 15.87 29.99 -18.72
CA LYS A 20 14.74 30.92 -18.82
C LYS A 20 13.65 30.69 -17.75
N LYS A 21 13.56 31.73 -16.92
CA LYS A 21 12.36 32.41 -16.38
C LYS A 21 11.44 31.65 -15.41
N LYS A 22 11.57 32.09 -14.15
CA LYS A 22 10.56 32.11 -13.09
C LYS A 22 9.21 32.59 -13.64
N ASN A 23 8.20 31.72 -13.64
CA ASN A 23 6.80 32.09 -13.73
C ASN A 23 6.06 31.57 -12.49
N LEU A 24 5.32 32.49 -11.89
CA LEU A 24 4.55 32.37 -10.67
C LEU A 24 3.33 31.45 -10.85
N LYS A 25 3.14 30.57 -9.86
CA LYS A 25 1.86 30.10 -9.26
C LYS A 25 0.77 29.53 -10.18
N LYS A 26 0.61 28.20 -10.12
CA LYS A 26 -0.70 27.58 -9.84
C LYS A 26 -0.48 26.34 -9.00
N ALA A 27 -0.98 26.37 -7.77
CA ALA A 27 -0.89 25.29 -6.80
C ALA A 27 -1.54 24.01 -7.36
N LYS A 28 -0.72 22.99 -7.56
CA LYS A 28 -1.13 21.58 -7.51
C LYS A 28 -0.44 21.00 -6.27
N VAL A 29 -1.26 20.81 -5.26
CA VAL A 29 -1.02 20.23 -3.94
C VAL A 29 -2.10 19.13 -3.95
N ASP A 30 -1.86 17.83 -3.90
CA ASP A 30 -0.79 17.05 -3.30
C ASP A 30 -0.53 15.79 -4.13
N ASP A 31 0.73 15.49 -4.40
CA ASP A 31 1.23 14.13 -4.53
C ASP A 31 2.57 14.07 -3.80
N LEU A 32 2.51 14.41 -2.50
CA LEU A 32 3.59 14.17 -1.58
C LEU A 32 3.55 12.69 -1.21
N GLU A 33 4.13 11.88 -2.09
CA GLU A 33 4.57 10.52 -1.80
C GLU A 33 5.77 10.64 -0.82
N SER A 34 5.45 10.87 0.46
CA SER A 34 6.39 10.71 1.56
C SER A 34 6.45 9.22 1.88
N ASP A 35 7.34 8.54 1.16
CA ASP A 35 7.68 7.12 1.33
C ASP A 35 8.78 7.00 2.38
N GLU A 36 8.39 7.00 3.66
CA GLU A 36 9.17 6.71 4.88
C GLU A 36 8.15 6.88 6.02
N GLU A 37 7.77 5.91 6.86
CA GLU A 37 8.56 4.91 7.60
C GLU A 37 7.76 3.60 7.78
N ASP A 38 8.32 2.47 7.33
CA ASP A 38 7.99 1.14 7.87
C ASP A 38 8.77 0.99 9.20
N GLU A 39 8.29 1.62 10.28
CA GLU A 39 8.65 1.16 11.62
C GLU A 39 7.68 0.04 12.00
N SER A 40 8.20 -1.19 11.88
CA SER A 40 7.64 -2.40 12.45
C SER A 40 7.69 -2.33 13.98
N ASP A 41 6.90 -1.43 14.57
CA ASP A 41 6.75 -1.35 16.00
C ASP A 41 5.75 -2.42 16.46
N LEU A 42 6.28 -3.60 16.77
CA LEU A 42 5.57 -4.70 17.41
C LEU A 42 5.43 -4.44 18.91
N GLU A 43 5.00 -3.24 19.30
CA GLU A 43 4.43 -3.01 20.62
C GLU A 43 3.03 -3.61 20.63
N LEU A 44 2.95 -4.84 21.16
CA LEU A 44 1.70 -5.49 21.57
C LEU A 44 1.12 -4.70 22.75
N ASP A 45 0.51 -3.55 22.47
CA ASP A 45 -0.36 -2.89 23.44
C ASP A 45 -1.64 -3.73 23.56
N GLU A 46 -1.80 -4.36 24.71
CA GLU A 46 -2.89 -5.26 25.11
C GLU A 46 -4.23 -4.50 25.33
N SER A 47 -4.29 -3.24 24.93
CA SER A 47 -5.45 -2.36 25.08
C SER A 47 -6.51 -2.67 24.02
N GLN A 48 -7.32 -3.71 24.30
CA GLN A 48 -8.65 -4.00 23.73
C GLN A 48 -9.03 -3.15 22.50
N SER A 49 -8.49 -3.57 21.35
CA SER A 49 -9.06 -3.53 19.99
C SER A 49 -10.29 -2.65 19.79
N LYS A 50 -10.12 -1.35 19.94
CA LYS A 50 -11.12 -0.39 19.46
C LYS A 50 -10.90 -0.20 17.97
N SER A 51 -11.78 -0.79 17.16
CA SER A 51 -11.73 -0.60 15.71
C SER A 51 -11.81 0.89 15.39
N VAL A 52 -10.81 1.38 14.66
CA VAL A 52 -10.73 2.79 14.28
C VAL A 52 -11.58 2.97 13.03
N ILE A 53 -12.62 3.78 13.13
CA ILE A 53 -13.47 4.13 11.99
C ILE A 53 -12.78 5.23 11.19
N ALA A 54 -12.54 4.99 9.90
CA ALA A 54 -11.95 5.94 8.98
C ALA A 54 -12.79 6.10 7.71
N ASN A 55 -12.74 7.28 7.11
CA ASN A 55 -13.32 7.53 5.79
C ASN A 55 -12.19 7.70 4.79
N ILE A 56 -12.12 6.81 3.80
CA ILE A 56 -11.11 6.83 2.74
C ILE A 56 -11.75 7.25 1.41
N LYS A 57 -10.96 7.88 0.54
CA LYS A 57 -11.34 8.21 -0.83
C LYS A 57 -10.56 7.30 -1.78
N VAL A 58 -11.25 6.51 -2.58
CA VAL A 58 -10.64 5.56 -3.52
C VAL A 58 -11.22 5.75 -4.92
N ASN A 59 -10.42 5.42 -5.94
CA ASN A 59 -10.84 5.50 -7.34
C ASN A 59 -11.62 4.24 -7.78
N SER A 60 -11.44 3.12 -7.08
CA SER A 60 -12.07 1.83 -7.39
C SER A 60 -12.24 1.01 -6.12
N LEU A 61 -13.23 0.12 -6.10
CA LEU A 61 -13.46 -0.83 -5.00
C LEU A 61 -12.54 -2.05 -5.07
N ARG A 62 -11.35 -1.93 -5.65
CA ARG A 62 -10.40 -3.04 -5.73
C ARG A 62 -9.71 -3.26 -4.40
N VAL A 63 -9.43 -4.51 -4.06
CA VAL A 63 -8.75 -4.91 -2.82
C VAL A 63 -7.44 -4.12 -2.61
N ASP A 64 -6.57 -4.08 -3.62
CA ASP A 64 -5.32 -3.32 -3.57
C ASP A 64 -5.51 -1.82 -3.29
N SER A 65 -6.54 -1.21 -3.86
CA SER A 65 -6.86 0.20 -3.65
C SER A 65 -7.39 0.45 -2.23
N ILE A 66 -8.26 -0.43 -1.74
CA ILE A 66 -8.78 -0.36 -0.37
C ILE A 66 -7.66 -0.57 0.65
N ILE A 67 -6.79 -1.57 0.44
CA ILE A 67 -5.65 -1.82 1.33
C ILE A 67 -4.73 -0.61 1.36
N LYS A 68 -4.27 -0.10 0.20
CA LYS A 68 -3.35 1.06 0.16
C LYS A 68 -3.90 2.24 0.95
N ASN A 69 -5.15 2.60 0.71
CA ASN A 69 -5.76 3.79 1.33
C ASN A 69 -6.24 3.54 2.78
N GLY A 70 -6.53 2.30 3.16
CA GLY A 70 -6.99 1.95 4.50
C GLY A 70 -5.86 1.67 5.49
N THR A 71 -4.80 0.99 5.06
CA THR A 71 -3.66 0.65 5.93
C THR A 71 -2.52 1.63 5.84
N GLY A 72 -2.32 2.28 4.69
CA GLY A 72 -1.15 3.11 4.38
C GLY A 72 0.03 2.30 3.82
N ILE A 73 -0.13 1.00 3.59
CA ILE A 73 0.95 0.15 3.05
C ILE A 73 1.22 0.53 1.58
N SER A 74 2.50 0.60 1.22
CA SER A 74 2.93 0.85 -0.15
C SER A 74 2.42 -0.24 -1.10
N ARG A 75 2.16 0.12 -2.36
CA ARG A 75 1.60 -0.83 -3.33
C ARG A 75 2.52 -2.03 -3.57
N LYS A 76 3.83 -1.80 -3.54
CA LYS A 76 4.86 -2.83 -3.63
C LYS A 76 4.75 -3.84 -2.48
N ASN A 77 4.61 -3.38 -1.24
CA ASN A 77 4.49 -4.26 -0.08
C ASN A 77 3.16 -5.05 -0.11
N ILE A 78 2.08 -4.46 -0.64
CA ILE A 78 0.81 -5.18 -0.88
C ILE A 78 1.02 -6.31 -1.89
N GLU A 79 1.73 -6.06 -2.99
CA GLU A 79 2.05 -7.08 -3.99
C GLU A 79 2.89 -8.21 -3.41
N THR A 80 3.93 -7.89 -2.64
CA THR A 80 4.72 -8.90 -1.92
C THR A 80 3.85 -9.75 -1.01
N ALA A 81 2.99 -9.13 -0.18
CA ALA A 81 2.08 -9.85 0.71
C ALA A 81 1.10 -10.76 -0.05
N PHE A 82 0.64 -10.35 -1.24
CA PHE A 82 -0.21 -11.18 -2.08
C PHE A 82 0.52 -12.41 -2.63
N TYR A 83 1.74 -12.25 -3.15
CA TYR A 83 2.54 -13.39 -3.60
C TYR A 83 2.90 -14.34 -2.46
N GLU A 84 3.12 -13.80 -1.26
CA GLU A 84 3.30 -14.57 -0.02
C GLU A 84 2.00 -15.15 0.55
N SER A 85 0.87 -15.01 -0.16
CA SER A 85 -0.41 -15.61 0.27
C SER A 85 -0.95 -15.08 1.60
N LYS A 86 -0.64 -13.83 1.95
CA LYS A 86 -0.99 -13.21 3.24
C LYS A 86 -2.27 -12.39 3.23
N ILE A 87 -2.98 -12.32 2.11
CA ILE A 87 -4.20 -11.51 1.96
C ILE A 87 -5.43 -12.42 1.87
N PHE A 88 -6.42 -12.15 2.71
CA PHE A 88 -7.67 -12.90 2.81
C PHE A 88 -8.87 -11.94 2.74
N ILE A 89 -9.96 -12.41 2.16
CA ILE A 89 -11.27 -11.73 2.16
C ILE A 89 -12.29 -12.70 2.74
N ASN A 90 -12.99 -12.30 3.80
CA ASN A 90 -13.98 -13.13 4.50
C ASN A 90 -13.41 -14.52 4.85
N GLY A 91 -12.15 -14.54 5.30
CA GLY A 91 -11.40 -15.77 5.62
C GLY A 91 -10.97 -16.64 4.44
N LYS A 92 -11.18 -16.20 3.20
CA LYS A 92 -10.75 -16.92 1.98
C LYS A 92 -9.56 -16.23 1.35
N LYS A 93 -8.59 -17.02 0.91
CA LYS A 93 -7.40 -16.54 0.22
C LYS A 93 -7.76 -15.76 -1.05
N VAL A 94 -7.19 -14.57 -1.22
CA VAL A 94 -7.40 -13.77 -2.42
C VAL A 94 -6.63 -14.37 -3.59
N LEU A 95 -7.35 -14.77 -4.65
CA LEU A 95 -6.74 -15.33 -5.86
C LEU A 95 -6.33 -14.26 -6.87
N LYS A 96 -7.00 -13.10 -6.84
CA LYS A 96 -6.75 -11.99 -7.77
C LYS A 96 -6.73 -10.68 -7.01
N MET A 97 -5.63 -9.94 -7.13
CA MET A 97 -5.45 -8.64 -6.48
C MET A 97 -6.51 -7.60 -6.90
N SER A 98 -7.00 -7.71 -8.14
CA SER A 98 -8.02 -6.81 -8.69
C SER A 98 -9.45 -7.18 -8.33
N THR A 99 -9.66 -8.07 -7.35
CA THR A 99 -11.01 -8.43 -6.92
C THR A 99 -11.69 -7.19 -6.36
N GLU A 100 -12.98 -7.03 -6.65
CA GLU A 100 -13.79 -5.95 -6.11
C GLU A 100 -14.38 -6.38 -4.77
N VAL A 101 -14.49 -5.44 -3.84
CA VAL A 101 -15.04 -5.67 -2.51
C VAL A 101 -16.39 -4.97 -2.34
N GLN A 102 -17.23 -5.54 -1.47
CA GLN A 102 -18.59 -5.11 -1.19
C GLN A 102 -18.73 -4.60 0.24
N VAL A 103 -19.89 -4.04 0.56
CA VAL A 103 -20.24 -3.70 1.94
C VAL A 103 -20.25 -4.98 2.76
N ASP A 104 -19.78 -4.88 4.01
CA ASP A 104 -19.61 -5.96 4.98
C ASP A 104 -18.48 -6.96 4.69
N ASP A 105 -17.71 -6.78 3.61
CA ASP A 105 -16.48 -7.57 3.40
C ASP A 105 -15.42 -7.26 4.45
N GLU A 106 -14.75 -8.31 4.93
CA GLU A 106 -13.60 -8.27 5.81
C GLU A 106 -12.33 -8.60 5.02
N ILE A 107 -11.38 -7.67 4.98
CA ILE A 107 -10.08 -7.86 4.34
C ILE A 107 -9.02 -8.00 5.41
N ASP A 108 -8.31 -9.13 5.42
CA ASP A 108 -7.24 -9.40 6.37
C ASP A 108 -5.88 -9.47 5.68
N ILE A 109 -4.89 -8.90 6.34
CA ILE A 109 -3.48 -8.95 5.95
C ILE A 109 -2.69 -9.53 7.11
N ILE A 110 -2.09 -10.70 6.90
CA ILE A 110 -1.24 -11.36 7.91
C ILE A 110 0.03 -10.53 8.10
N ARG A 111 0.24 -10.03 9.33
CA ARG A 111 1.45 -9.31 9.74
C ARG A 111 2.52 -10.26 10.27
N GLY A 112 2.11 -11.29 11.01
CA GLY A 112 3.03 -12.25 11.58
C GLY A 112 2.35 -13.23 12.52
N ARG A 113 3.17 -13.97 13.28
CA ARG A 113 2.72 -14.87 14.36
C ARG A 113 3.19 -14.31 15.70
N PRO A 114 2.38 -14.41 16.77
CA PRO A 114 2.85 -14.10 18.11
C PRO A 114 3.87 -15.16 18.56
N ASN A 115 4.90 -14.73 19.30
CA ASN A 115 5.95 -15.65 19.80
C ASN A 115 5.41 -16.71 20.77
N ALA A 116 4.26 -16.45 21.40
CA ALA A 116 3.69 -17.30 22.45
C ALA A 116 2.86 -18.48 21.91
N ASN A 117 2.19 -18.33 20.76
CA ASN A 117 1.21 -19.30 20.25
C ASN A 117 1.37 -19.52 18.75
N ILE A 118 1.68 -20.75 18.34
CA ILE A 118 1.92 -21.12 16.94
C ILE A 118 0.62 -21.08 16.11
N ASN A 119 -0.53 -21.37 16.72
CA ASN A 119 -1.83 -21.49 16.05
C ASN A 119 -2.59 -20.15 15.90
N GLN A 120 -1.93 -19.04 16.20
CA GLN A 120 -2.52 -17.70 16.12
C GLN A 120 -1.79 -16.85 15.10
N LEU A 121 -2.52 -15.94 14.48
CA LEU A 121 -2.00 -14.95 13.55
C LEU A 121 -2.32 -13.55 14.06
N ILE A 122 -1.36 -12.65 13.88
CA ILE A 122 -1.60 -11.22 14.02
C ILE A 122 -1.97 -10.71 12.62
N VAL A 123 -3.19 -10.20 12.48
CA VAL A 123 -3.70 -9.66 11.21
C VAL A 123 -4.08 -8.19 11.34
N SER A 124 -3.93 -7.45 10.25
CA SER A 124 -4.61 -6.17 10.08
C SER A 124 -5.91 -6.40 9.33
N ARG A 125 -7.03 -6.09 9.99
CA ARG A 125 -8.39 -6.24 9.44
C ARG A 125 -8.94 -4.91 8.96
N ILE A 126 -9.57 -4.92 7.80
CA ILE A 126 -10.36 -3.82 7.26
C ILE A 126 -11.77 -4.34 6.99
N THR A 127 -12.76 -3.82 7.69
CA THR A 127 -14.18 -4.11 7.44
C THR A 127 -14.83 -2.94 6.72
N ILE A 128 -15.59 -3.22 5.66
CA ILE A 128 -16.24 -2.18 4.85
C ILE A 128 -17.62 -1.89 5.41
N LEU A 129 -17.79 -0.70 6.01
CA LEU A 129 -19.05 -0.31 6.65
C LEU A 129 -20.04 0.32 5.67
N SER A 130 -19.54 1.12 4.72
CA SER A 130 -20.41 1.77 3.72
C SER A 130 -19.62 2.25 2.52
N ILE A 131 -20.27 2.24 1.36
CA ILE A 131 -19.72 2.74 0.10
C ILE A 131 -20.63 3.86 -0.41
N THR A 132 -20.06 5.02 -0.71
CA THR A 132 -20.80 6.19 -1.21
C THR A 132 -20.10 6.76 -2.45
N PRO A 133 -20.72 6.71 -3.63
CA PRO A 133 -20.17 7.35 -4.81
C PRO A 133 -20.20 8.88 -4.65
N ILE A 134 -19.11 9.53 -5.06
CA ILE A 134 -18.94 10.98 -5.15
C ILE A 134 -18.56 11.30 -6.59
N SER A 135 -18.76 12.54 -7.04
CA SER A 135 -18.58 12.97 -8.44
C SER A 135 -17.35 12.39 -9.17
N GLU A 136 -16.19 12.30 -8.52
CA GLU A 136 -14.92 11.87 -9.14
C GLU A 136 -14.24 10.71 -8.41
N ALA A 137 -14.89 10.14 -7.38
CA ALA A 137 -14.29 9.09 -6.55
C ALA A 137 -15.35 8.36 -5.73
N ILE A 138 -14.92 7.35 -5.00
CA ILE A 138 -15.76 6.58 -4.08
C ILE A 138 -15.29 6.88 -2.67
N ARG A 139 -16.18 7.33 -1.80
CA ARG A 139 -15.92 7.43 -0.37
C ARG A 139 -16.31 6.10 0.27
N VAL A 140 -15.39 5.50 0.99
CA VAL A 140 -15.61 4.24 1.70
C VAL A 140 -15.39 4.50 3.19
N LYS A 141 -16.37 4.12 4.00
CA LYS A 141 -16.24 4.10 5.45
C LYS A 141 -15.74 2.71 5.84
N ILE A 142 -14.61 2.66 6.54
CA ILE A 142 -13.99 1.41 6.96
C ILE A 142 -13.86 1.39 8.49
N ALA A 143 -13.90 0.20 9.06
CA ALA A 143 -13.36 -0.08 10.38
C ALA A 143 -12.01 -0.76 10.21
N LYS A 144 -10.99 -0.28 10.91
CA LYS A 144 -9.63 -0.80 10.84
C LYS A 144 -9.19 -1.32 12.19
N ASP A 145 -8.70 -2.55 12.20
CA ASP A 145 -7.94 -3.13 13.30
C ASP A 145 -6.50 -3.37 12.81
N LYS A 146 -5.52 -2.82 13.54
CA LYS A 146 -4.11 -2.95 13.16
C LYS A 146 -3.51 -4.29 13.58
N ASN A 147 -3.83 -4.72 14.80
CA ASN A 147 -3.24 -5.87 15.48
C ASN A 147 -4.36 -6.76 16.04
N LEU A 148 -5.12 -7.41 15.16
CA LEU A 148 -6.14 -8.38 15.58
C LEU A 148 -5.50 -9.77 15.70
N LEU A 149 -5.69 -10.41 16.85
CA LEU A 149 -5.31 -11.81 17.05
C LEU A 149 -6.45 -12.71 16.59
N ILE A 150 -6.17 -13.57 15.61
CA ILE A 150 -7.11 -14.57 15.10
C ILE A 150 -6.49 -15.96 15.15
N GLU A 151 -7.33 -16.99 15.08
CA GLU A 151 -6.88 -18.36 14.83
C GLU A 151 -6.37 -18.51 13.38
N GLU A 152 -5.46 -19.44 13.16
CA GLU A 152 -4.91 -19.71 11.84
C GLU A 152 -6.00 -20.13 10.83
N TYR A 153 -5.92 -19.58 9.62
CA TYR A 153 -6.87 -19.93 8.56
C TYR A 153 -6.75 -21.40 8.17
N PRO A 154 -7.89 -22.10 7.94
CA PRO A 154 -7.85 -23.45 7.40
C PRO A 154 -7.19 -23.42 6.02
N SER A 155 -6.19 -24.28 5.83
CA SER A 155 -5.42 -24.42 4.58
C SER A 155 -6.19 -25.11 3.47
#